data_AF-A0A520ILR6-F1
#
_entry.id   AF-A0A520ILR6-F1
#
_cell.length_a   1.000
_cell.length_b   1.000
_cell.length_c   1.000
_cell.angle_alpha   90.00
_cell.angle_beta   90.00
_cell.angle_gamma   90.00
#
_symmetry.space_group_name_H-M   'P 1'
#
loop_
_entity.id
_entity.type
_entity.pdbx_description
1 polymer ?
#
loop_
_entity_poly.entity_id
_entity_poly.type
_entity_poly.pdbx_seq_one_letter_code
_entity_poly.pdbx_strand_id
1 'polypeptide(L)'
;MGTLLDQGIKGYNNYGTHLKEKYKGQRVFKVIVDGGFTCPNRDGSKGYGGCTYCNVDSFTPELSRKLPTIREQLEQGMERGKGFYKADKFIVYFQPNTNTYAPVHYLKMMYDEALSINP
;
A
#
# COMPACT_ATOMS: atom_id res chain seq x y z
N MET A 1 24.58 -31.95 -10.65
CA MET A 1 24.00 -31.86 -9.29
C MET A 1 22.96 -30.76 -9.31
N GLY A 2 21.73 -31.05 -8.89
CA GLY A 2 20.70 -30.03 -8.73
C GLY A 2 20.96 -29.17 -7.49
N THR A 3 20.51 -27.93 -7.52
CA THR A 3 20.52 -27.02 -6.38
C THR A 3 19.36 -27.32 -5.43
N LEU A 4 19.41 -26.80 -4.21
CA LEU A 4 18.28 -26.89 -3.26
C LEU A 4 17.01 -26.24 -3.80
N LEU A 5 17.14 -25.20 -4.65
CA LEU A 5 16.02 -24.57 -5.34
C LEU A 5 15.34 -25.52 -6.33
N ASP A 6 16.12 -26.34 -7.03
CA ASP A 6 15.60 -27.37 -7.95
C ASP A 6 14.81 -28.46 -7.20
N GLN A 7 15.04 -28.59 -5.90
CA GLN A 7 14.32 -29.48 -4.97
C GLN A 7 13.16 -28.76 -4.27
N GLY A 8 12.83 -27.52 -4.64
CA GLY A 8 11.75 -26.73 -4.06
C GLY A 8 12.08 -26.08 -2.71
N ILE A 9 13.31 -26.23 -2.21
CA ILE A 9 13.76 -25.61 -0.96
C ILE A 9 14.17 -24.17 -1.26
N LYS A 10 13.34 -23.23 -0.81
CA LYS A 10 13.61 -21.79 -0.95
C LYS A 10 14.31 -21.28 0.30
N GLY A 11 15.38 -20.50 0.13
CA GLY A 11 16.06 -19.81 1.22
C GLY A 11 15.34 -18.55 1.73
N TYR A 12 14.06 -18.37 1.37
CA TYR A 12 13.25 -17.21 1.75
C TYR A 12 11.80 -17.61 1.97
N ASN A 13 11.11 -16.85 2.84
CA ASN A 13 9.68 -17.00 3.05
C ASN A 13 8.92 -16.05 2.12
N ASN A 14 8.10 -16.59 1.23
CA ASN A 14 7.22 -15.76 0.41
C ASN A 14 6.20 -15.06 1.32
N TYR A 15 6.12 -13.73 1.24
CA TYR A 15 5.26 -12.96 2.13
C TYR A 15 3.77 -13.33 1.99
N GLY A 16 3.30 -13.61 0.77
CA GLY A 16 1.93 -14.06 0.54
C GLY A 16 1.64 -15.42 1.18
N THR A 17 2.56 -16.38 1.07
CA THR A 17 2.46 -17.68 1.76
C THR A 17 2.42 -17.48 3.27
N HIS A 18 3.35 -16.68 3.80
CA HIS A 18 3.41 -16.37 5.23
C HIS A 18 2.11 -15.73 5.74
N LEU A 19 1.55 -14.76 5.02
CA LEU A 19 0.27 -14.14 5.37
C LEU A 19 -0.88 -15.15 5.36
N LYS A 20 -0.93 -16.02 4.35
CA LYS A 20 -1.95 -17.08 4.27
C LYS A 20 -1.86 -18.03 5.47
N GLU A 21 -0.67 -18.42 5.88
CA GLU A 21 -0.45 -19.25 7.08
C GLU A 21 -0.87 -18.51 8.36
N LYS A 22 -0.37 -17.28 8.54
CA LYS A 22 -0.65 -16.42 9.69
C LYS A 22 -2.15 -16.19 9.90
N TYR A 23 -2.90 -16.02 8.82
CA TYR A 23 -4.34 -15.77 8.84
C TYR A 23 -5.19 -16.99 8.47
N LYS A 24 -4.66 -18.21 8.69
CA LYS A 24 -5.43 -19.47 8.60
C LYS A 24 -6.17 -19.65 7.26
N GLY A 25 -5.50 -19.34 6.15
CA GLY A 25 -6.03 -19.47 4.79
C GLY A 25 -6.69 -18.21 4.22
N GLN A 26 -6.93 -17.18 5.05
CA GLN A 26 -7.56 -15.93 4.62
C GLN A 26 -6.68 -15.15 3.65
N ARG A 27 -7.30 -14.57 2.62
CA ARG A 27 -6.62 -13.78 1.60
C ARG A 27 -6.45 -12.34 2.07
N VAL A 28 -5.19 -11.92 2.16
CA VAL A 28 -4.84 -10.54 2.50
C VAL A 28 -4.67 -9.72 1.21
N PHE A 29 -5.33 -8.56 1.13
CA PHE A 29 -5.26 -7.65 0.00
C PHE A 29 -4.70 -6.29 0.42
N LYS A 30 -3.85 -5.72 -0.44
CA LYS A 30 -3.24 -4.41 -0.20
C LYS A 30 -4.12 -3.33 -0.80
N VAL A 31 -4.65 -2.44 0.03
CA VAL A 31 -5.45 -1.28 -0.39
C VAL A 31 -4.55 -0.05 -0.44
N ILE A 32 -4.43 0.55 -1.62
CA ILE A 32 -3.62 1.76 -1.82
C ILE A 32 -4.43 2.99 -1.40
N VAL A 33 -3.78 3.90 -0.66
CA VAL A 33 -4.37 5.15 -0.18
C VAL A 33 -3.43 6.31 -0.48
N ASP A 34 -3.91 7.31 -1.20
CA ASP A 34 -3.22 8.58 -1.38
C ASP A 34 -3.52 9.49 -0.20
N GLY A 35 -2.48 9.85 0.56
CA GLY A 35 -2.56 10.78 1.68
C GLY A 35 -2.37 12.25 1.29
N GLY A 36 -2.27 12.55 -0.01
CA GLY A 36 -2.02 13.90 -0.53
C GLY A 36 -0.58 14.38 -0.33
N PHE A 37 0.37 13.47 -0.10
CA PHE A 37 1.77 13.81 0.15
C PHE A 37 2.47 14.28 -1.12
N THR A 38 3.49 15.13 -0.96
CA THR A 38 4.53 15.34 -1.98
C THR A 38 5.81 14.55 -1.60
N CYS A 39 6.91 14.77 -2.31
CA CYS A 39 8.22 14.27 -1.89
C CYS A 39 9.33 15.33 -2.04
N PRO A 40 10.42 15.20 -1.26
CA PRO A 40 11.51 16.18 -1.27
C PRO A 40 12.18 16.39 -2.63
N ASN A 41 12.11 15.37 -3.49
CA ASN A 41 12.70 15.40 -4.83
C ASN A 41 11.80 16.09 -5.87
N ARG A 42 10.54 16.39 -5.52
CA ARG A 42 9.57 17.06 -6.40
C ARG A 42 9.28 18.48 -5.95
N ASP A 43 9.25 18.75 -4.65
CA ASP A 43 8.85 20.04 -4.09
C ASP A 43 9.97 21.11 -4.09
N GLY A 44 11.20 20.75 -4.46
CA GLY A 44 12.34 21.66 -4.48
C GLY A 44 13.22 21.63 -3.23
N SER A 45 12.85 20.90 -2.17
CA SER A 45 13.62 20.88 -0.92
C SER A 45 14.92 20.07 -1.02
N LYS A 46 14.92 19.01 -1.83
CA LYS A 46 16.11 18.16 -2.13
C LYS A 46 16.35 18.01 -3.63
N GLY A 47 15.37 18.30 -4.46
CA GLY A 47 15.48 18.30 -5.92
C GLY A 47 14.21 18.81 -6.60
N TYR A 48 14.27 18.93 -7.92
CA TYR A 48 13.17 19.41 -8.76
C TYR A 48 12.78 18.35 -9.78
N GLY A 49 11.49 18.30 -10.15
CA GLY A 49 10.98 17.43 -11.20
C GLY A 49 10.75 15.96 -10.81
N GLY A 50 11.28 15.51 -9.67
CA GLY A 50 11.15 14.13 -9.20
C GLY A 50 12.29 13.20 -9.65
N CYS A 51 12.26 11.95 -9.20
CA CYS A 51 13.28 10.97 -9.58
C CYS A 51 13.05 10.53 -11.03
N THR A 52 14.11 10.33 -11.81
CA THR A 52 14.03 9.94 -13.24
C THR A 52 13.21 8.66 -13.48
N TYR A 53 13.18 7.75 -12.51
CA TYR A 53 12.40 6.51 -12.58
C TYR A 53 10.98 6.62 -12.00
N CYS A 54 10.63 7.75 -11.37
CA CYS A 54 9.38 7.91 -10.65
C CYS A 54 8.25 8.31 -11.62
N ASN A 55 7.38 7.36 -11.94
CA ASN A 55 6.15 7.62 -12.67
C ASN A 55 4.94 7.45 -11.74
N VAL A 56 4.55 8.53 -11.06
CA VAL A 56 3.42 8.52 -10.09
C VAL A 56 2.13 7.99 -10.71
N ASP A 57 1.91 8.25 -11.99
CA ASP A 57 0.71 7.85 -12.69
C ASP A 57 0.64 6.35 -12.97
N SER A 58 1.76 5.62 -12.97
CA SER A 58 1.75 4.17 -13.24
C SER A 58 1.34 3.33 -12.04
N PHE A 59 1.47 3.87 -10.82
CA PHE A 59 1.24 3.12 -9.58
C PHE A 59 0.17 3.72 -8.66
N THR A 60 -0.44 4.85 -9.03
CA THR A 60 -1.57 5.44 -8.29
C THR A 60 -2.89 4.98 -8.90
N PRO A 61 -3.74 4.21 -8.21
CA PRO A 61 -5.05 3.83 -8.74
C PRO A 61 -5.92 5.04 -9.03
N GLU A 62 -6.75 4.95 -10.07
CA GLU A 62 -7.72 6.01 -10.42
C GLU A 62 -8.65 6.35 -9.24
N LEU A 63 -9.01 5.34 -8.44
CA LEU A 63 -9.81 5.49 -7.23
C LEU A 63 -9.20 6.51 -6.25
N SER A 64 -7.90 6.36 -5.97
CA SER A 64 -7.16 7.23 -5.06
C SER A 64 -7.01 8.65 -5.58
N ARG A 65 -7.13 8.86 -6.90
CA ARG A 65 -7.09 10.21 -7.51
C ARG A 65 -8.43 10.94 -7.45
N LYS A 66 -9.54 10.19 -7.44
CA LYS A 66 -10.90 10.74 -7.53
C LYS A 66 -11.54 10.96 -6.16
N LEU A 67 -11.15 10.17 -5.17
CA LEU A 67 -11.76 10.20 -3.85
C LEU A 67 -10.99 11.13 -2.90
N PRO A 68 -11.65 12.12 -2.30
CA PRO A 68 -10.98 13.14 -1.52
C PRO A 68 -10.51 12.66 -0.14
N THR A 69 -11.12 11.61 0.44
CA THR A 69 -10.84 11.20 1.82
C THR A 69 -10.19 9.81 1.94
N ILE A 70 -9.39 9.61 2.99
CA ILE A 70 -8.79 8.31 3.34
C ILE A 70 -9.89 7.26 3.55
N ARG A 71 -10.98 7.64 4.23
CA ARG A 71 -12.14 6.79 4.44
C ARG A 71 -12.73 6.24 3.14
N GLU A 72 -13.09 7.10 2.20
CA GLU A 72 -13.72 6.68 0.95
C GLU A 72 -12.77 5.79 0.12
N GLN A 73 -11.49 6.16 0.07
CA GLN A 73 -10.46 5.37 -0.61
C GLN A 73 -10.36 3.94 -0.05
N LEU A 74 -10.40 3.81 1.28
CA LEU A 74 -10.33 2.53 1.97
C LEU A 74 -11.61 1.71 1.82
N GLU A 75 -12.78 2.32 2.02
CA GLU A 75 -14.07 1.63 1.92
C GLU A 75 -14.27 1.05 0.51
N GLN A 76 -14.08 1.86 -0.53
CA GLN A 76 -14.21 1.41 -1.93
C GLN A 76 -13.07 0.47 -2.34
N GLY A 77 -11.85 0.70 -1.85
CA GLY A 77 -10.71 -0.17 -2.09
C GLY A 77 -10.90 -1.57 -1.49
N MET A 78 -11.44 -1.66 -0.28
CA MET A 78 -11.81 -2.92 0.36
C MET A 78 -12.96 -3.61 -0.36
N GLU A 79 -13.99 -2.87 -0.78
CA GLU A 79 -15.10 -3.43 -1.56
C GLU A 79 -14.59 -4.10 -2.86
N ARG A 80 -13.72 -3.41 -3.61
CA ARG A 80 -13.05 -3.98 -4.78
C ARG A 80 -12.20 -5.20 -4.43
N GLY A 81 -11.46 -5.15 -3.32
CA GLY A 81 -10.69 -6.27 -2.79
C GLY A 81 -11.56 -7.51 -2.54
N LYS A 82 -12.74 -7.35 -1.92
CA LYS A 82 -13.70 -8.42 -1.68
C LYS A 82 -14.28 -8.95 -2.99
N GLY A 83 -14.73 -8.05 -3.87
CA GLY A 83 -15.40 -8.41 -5.12
C GLY A 83 -14.50 -9.17 -6.08
N PHE A 84 -13.36 -8.57 -6.45
CA PHE A 84 -12.47 -9.06 -7.50
C PHE A 84 -11.43 -10.06 -7.00
N TYR A 85 -10.89 -9.85 -5.81
CA TYR A 85 -9.76 -10.63 -5.29
C TYR A 85 -10.15 -11.64 -4.21
N LYS A 86 -11.43 -11.63 -3.79
CA LYS A 86 -11.96 -12.46 -2.69
C LYS A 86 -11.15 -12.25 -1.42
N ALA A 87 -10.79 -11.00 -1.14
CA ALA A 87 -10.02 -10.63 0.03
C ALA A 87 -10.86 -10.75 1.31
N ASP A 88 -10.25 -11.30 2.36
CA ASP A 88 -10.82 -11.43 3.69
C ASP A 88 -10.22 -10.41 4.68
N LYS A 89 -8.97 -10.02 4.43
CA LYS A 89 -8.17 -9.11 5.26
C LYS A 89 -7.49 -8.05 4.40
N PHE A 90 -7.15 -6.93 5.01
CA PHE A 90 -6.61 -5.77 4.30
C PHE A 90 -5.34 -5.24 4.94
N ILE A 91 -4.45 -4.71 4.11
CA ILE A 91 -3.30 -3.89 4.51
C ILE A 91 -3.49 -2.52 3.89
N VAL A 92 -3.51 -1.47 4.71
CA VAL A 92 -3.47 -0.09 4.23
C VAL A 92 -2.05 0.22 3.75
N TYR A 93 -1.94 0.73 2.53
CA TYR A 93 -0.67 1.07 1.91
C TYR A 93 -0.72 2.51 1.40
N PHE A 94 -0.13 3.44 2.15
CA PHE A 94 -0.01 4.81 1.73
C PHE A 94 0.88 4.89 0.48
N GLN A 95 0.36 5.44 -0.61
CA GLN A 95 1.03 5.65 -1.89
C GLN A 95 0.13 6.58 -2.73
N PRO A 96 0.67 7.54 -3.49
CA PRO A 96 2.07 7.77 -3.88
C PRO A 96 2.88 8.72 -2.98
N ASN A 97 4.11 9.00 -3.42
CA ASN A 97 5.07 9.96 -2.83
C ASN A 97 5.70 9.50 -1.49
N THR A 98 6.27 10.44 -0.73
CA THR A 98 6.93 10.14 0.54
C THR A 98 5.91 10.24 1.66
N ASN A 99 5.37 9.09 2.07
CA ASN A 99 4.27 9.04 3.06
C ASN A 99 4.65 9.44 4.49
N THR A 100 5.92 9.77 4.71
CA THR A 100 6.44 10.31 5.97
C THR A 100 6.81 11.79 5.84
N TYR A 101 6.55 12.41 4.68
CA TYR A 101 6.90 13.80 4.40
C TYR A 101 5.77 14.75 4.80
N ALA A 102 5.45 14.71 6.10
CA ALA A 102 4.53 15.62 6.78
C ALA A 102 4.88 15.65 8.27
N PRO A 103 4.44 16.68 9.03
CA PRO A 103 4.57 16.69 10.48
C PRO A 103 3.95 15.44 11.14
N VAL A 104 4.59 14.94 12.20
CA VAL A 104 4.22 13.68 12.87
C VAL A 104 2.75 13.64 13.31
N HIS A 105 2.20 14.77 13.78
CA HIS A 105 0.80 14.83 14.21
C HIS A 105 -0.19 14.57 13.05
N TYR A 106 0.08 15.10 11.86
CA TYR A 106 -0.73 14.81 10.67
C TYR A 106 -0.62 13.35 10.25
N LEU A 107 0.60 12.79 10.25
CA LEU A 107 0.80 11.37 9.96
C LEU A 107 0.00 10.49 10.93
N LYS A 108 0.07 10.80 12.22
CA LYS A 108 -0.68 10.08 13.25
C LYS A 108 -2.19 10.16 13.00
N MET A 109 -2.73 11.35 12.76
CA MET A 109 -4.16 11.53 12.48
C MET A 109 -4.62 10.68 11.29
N MET A 110 -3.88 10.70 10.19
CA MET A 110 -4.21 9.90 8.99
C MET A 110 -4.13 8.39 9.24
N TYR A 111 -3.13 7.93 9.99
CA TYR A 111 -2.95 6.51 10.29
C TYR A 111 -4.01 6.01 11.30
N ASP A 112 -4.34 6.82 12.30
CA ASP A 112 -5.41 6.51 13.25
C ASP A 112 -6.76 6.44 12.51
N GLU A 113 -7.04 7.39 11.61
CA GLU A 113 -8.24 7.35 10.76
C GLU A 113 -8.28 6.06 9.94
N ALA A 114 -7.19 5.75 9.23
CA ALA A 114 -7.08 4.56 8.40
C ALA A 114 -7.36 3.26 9.19
N LEU A 115 -6.80 3.15 10.40
CA LEU A 115 -6.99 1.99 11.28
C LEU A 115 -8.40 1.92 11.88
N SER A 116 -9.10 3.04 12.04
CA SER A 116 -10.45 3.10 12.61
C SER A 116 -11.56 2.56 11.69
N ILE A 117 -11.29 2.43 10.38
CA ILE A 117 -12.32 2.12 9.37
C ILE A 117 -12.73 0.64 9.39
N ASN A 118 -11.81 -0.26 9.72
CA ASN A 118 -12.08 -1.69 9.84
C ASN A 118 -11.21 -2.31 10.97
N PRO A 119 -11.59 -2.07 12.23
CA PRO A 119 -10.83 -2.52 13.38
C PRO A 119 -10.86 -4.05 13.57
#